data_AF-A0A9D3U8H1-F1
#
_entry.id   AF-A0A9D3U8H1-F1
#
_cell.length_a   1.000
_cell.length_b   1.000
_cell.length_c   1.000
_cell.angle_alpha   90.00
_cell.angle_beta   90.00
_cell.angle_gamma   90.00
#
_symmetry.space_group_name_H-M   'P 1'
#
loop_
_entity.id
_entity.type
_entity.pdbx_description
1 polymer ?
#
loop_
_entity_poly.entity_id
_entity_poly.type
_entity_poly.pdbx_seq_one_letter_code
_entity_poly.pdbx_strand_id
1 'polypeptide(L)'
;MYGSDRAGDDVERTAFRKIEKKHKLYYENSKSTKNALTLDEQCTWIRESLTNFLQPPSRTNHNVIYGPMSNLFVAAKEGKVFVEEERSDNGLDSEPSASVSNEGSHRWKFYKEDIA
;
A
#
# COMPACT_ATOMS: atom_id res chain seq x y z
N MET A 1 -46.21 48.62 9.29
CA MET A 1 -46.27 47.20 9.67
C MET A 1 -45.49 46.39 8.64
N TYR A 2 -44.38 45.75 9.06
CA TYR A 2 -43.52 44.75 8.36
C TYR A 2 -43.28 44.92 6.84
N GLY A 3 -42.08 45.05 6.28
CA GLY A 3 -40.69 44.94 6.75
C GLY A 3 -39.82 45.18 5.51
N SER A 4 -38.75 45.96 5.66
CA SER A 4 -37.93 46.48 4.55
C SER A 4 -36.67 45.64 4.28
N ASP A 5 -36.69 44.35 4.63
CA ASP A 5 -35.51 43.49 4.69
C ASP A 5 -35.41 42.48 3.53
N ARG A 6 -35.85 42.85 2.32
CA ARG A 6 -35.77 41.94 1.16
C ARG A 6 -34.39 41.90 0.48
N ALA A 7 -33.46 42.75 0.91
CA ALA A 7 -32.12 42.82 0.32
C ALA A 7 -31.20 41.69 0.83
N GLY A 8 -31.37 41.23 2.08
CA GLY A 8 -30.58 40.14 2.65
C GLY A 8 -30.90 38.79 2.01
N ASP A 9 -32.19 38.47 1.85
CA ASP A 9 -32.65 37.20 1.26
C ASP A 9 -32.19 37.02 -0.19
N ASP A 10 -32.13 38.10 -0.99
CA ASP A 10 -31.69 38.02 -2.39
C ASP A 10 -30.16 37.82 -2.49
N VAL A 11 -29.40 38.45 -1.59
CA VAL A 11 -27.94 38.25 -1.46
C VAL A 11 -27.63 36.84 -0.99
N GLU A 12 -28.37 36.32 0.00
CA GLU A 12 -28.21 34.95 0.49
C GLU A 12 -28.65 33.94 -0.56
N ARG A 13 -29.78 34.13 -1.23
CA ARG A 13 -30.22 33.27 -2.34
C ARG A 13 -29.19 33.24 -3.47
N THR A 14 -28.54 34.37 -3.73
CA THR A 14 -27.42 34.47 -4.67
C THR A 14 -26.16 33.79 -4.14
N ALA A 15 -25.87 33.90 -2.84
CA ALA A 15 -24.75 33.24 -2.18
C ALA A 15 -24.92 31.72 -2.17
N PHE A 16 -26.09 31.21 -1.84
CA PHE A 16 -26.44 29.78 -1.91
C PHE A 16 -26.27 29.25 -3.32
N ARG A 17 -26.80 29.97 -4.33
CA ARG A 17 -26.63 29.58 -5.74
C ARG A 17 -25.15 29.57 -6.16
N LYS A 18 -24.35 30.53 -5.69
CA LYS A 18 -22.89 30.60 -5.95
C LYS A 18 -22.16 29.43 -5.27
N ILE A 19 -22.48 29.13 -4.02
CA ILE A 19 -21.89 28.04 -3.24
C ILE A 19 -22.26 26.68 -3.85
N GLU A 20 -23.53 26.46 -4.19
CA GLU A 20 -23.99 25.23 -4.85
C GLU A 20 -23.29 25.02 -6.19
N LYS A 21 -23.18 26.07 -7.01
CA LYS A 21 -22.45 26.01 -8.28
C LYS A 21 -20.97 25.67 -8.08
N LYS A 22 -20.32 26.27 -7.08
CA LYS A 22 -18.92 25.96 -6.71
C LYS A 22 -18.77 24.51 -6.24
N HIS A 23 -19.69 24.04 -5.40
CA HIS A 23 -19.71 22.66 -4.91
C HIS A 23 -19.92 21.66 -6.06
N LYS A 24 -20.85 21.95 -6.97
CA LYS A 24 -21.10 21.13 -8.16
C LYS A 24 -19.88 21.07 -9.08
N LEU A 25 -19.23 22.20 -9.35
CA LEU A 25 -18.00 22.24 -10.14
C LEU A 25 -16.86 21.46 -9.48
N TYR A 26 -16.66 21.60 -8.16
CA TYR A 26 -15.66 20.82 -7.42
C TYR A 26 -15.93 19.31 -7.55
N TYR A 27 -17.18 18.89 -7.36
CA TYR A 27 -17.55 17.48 -7.44
C TYR A 27 -17.37 16.92 -8.85
N GLU A 28 -17.82 17.63 -9.89
CA GLU A 28 -17.64 17.22 -11.29
C GLU A 28 -16.14 17.14 -11.67
N ASN A 29 -15.32 18.10 -11.23
CA ASN A 29 -13.87 18.05 -11.48
C ASN A 29 -13.22 16.87 -10.75
N SER A 30 -13.63 16.60 -9.50
CA SER A 30 -13.15 15.44 -8.74
C SER A 30 -13.68 14.10 -9.26
N LYS A 31 -14.76 14.10 -10.06
CA LYS A 31 -15.31 12.90 -10.69
C LYS A 31 -14.43 12.45 -11.85
N SER A 32 -13.85 13.40 -12.58
CA SER A 32 -12.85 13.14 -13.63
C SER A 32 -11.58 12.50 -13.08
N THR A 33 -11.13 12.90 -11.88
CA THR A 33 -9.91 12.33 -11.27
C THR A 33 -10.08 10.89 -10.76
N LYS A 34 -11.31 10.41 -10.55
CA LYS A 34 -11.58 9.05 -10.05
C LYS A 34 -11.33 7.96 -11.10
N ASN A 35 -11.29 8.31 -12.39
CA ASN A 35 -11.03 7.41 -13.51
C ASN A 35 -10.07 8.07 -14.52
N ALA A 36 -9.06 8.78 -14.03
CA ALA A 36 -8.08 9.44 -14.89
C ALA A 36 -7.26 8.45 -15.72
N LEU A 37 -7.16 7.21 -15.26
CA LEU A 37 -6.50 6.10 -15.94
C LEU A 37 -7.54 5.14 -16.51
N THR A 38 -7.26 4.59 -17.69
CA THR A 38 -8.02 3.47 -18.26
C THR A 38 -7.93 2.24 -17.36
N LEU A 39 -8.86 1.30 -17.51
CA LEU A 39 -8.87 0.07 -16.70
C LEU A 39 -7.57 -0.73 -16.87
N ASP A 40 -7.02 -0.77 -18.08
CA ASP A 40 -5.77 -1.50 -18.37
C ASP A 40 -4.56 -0.84 -17.70
N GLU A 41 -4.49 0.48 -17.69
CA GLU A 41 -3.44 1.23 -16.97
C GLU A 41 -3.55 0.99 -15.46
N GLN A 42 -4.76 1.05 -14.91
CA GLN A 42 -4.99 0.74 -13.50
C GLN A 42 -4.54 -0.69 -13.17
N CYS A 43 -4.94 -1.68 -13.97
CA CYS A 43 -4.52 -3.07 -13.80
C CYS A 43 -2.99 -3.22 -13.90
N THR A 44 -2.35 -2.49 -14.81
CA THR A 44 -0.89 -2.50 -14.97
C THR A 44 -0.21 -1.97 -13.71
N TRP A 45 -0.62 -0.81 -13.20
CA TRP A 45 -0.02 -0.21 -12.02
C TRP A 45 -0.28 -1.01 -10.75
N ILE A 46 -1.48 -1.59 -10.59
CA ILE A 46 -1.79 -2.49 -9.48
C ILE A 46 -0.84 -3.69 -9.52
N ARG A 47 -0.69 -4.33 -10.69
CA ARG A 47 0.24 -5.46 -10.85
C ARG A 47 1.67 -5.05 -10.51
N GLU A 48 2.16 -3.97 -11.10
CA GLU A 48 3.53 -3.46 -10.90
C GLU A 48 3.82 -3.16 -9.42
N SER A 49 2.86 -2.51 -8.74
CA SER A 49 2.98 -2.19 -7.31
C SER A 49 3.08 -3.43 -6.44
N LEU A 50 2.34 -4.50 -6.78
CA LEU A 50 2.31 -5.74 -6.00
C LEU A 50 3.47 -6.68 -6.32
N THR A 51 3.97 -6.68 -7.56
CA THR A 51 5.02 -7.62 -7.97
C THR A 51 6.43 -7.05 -7.85
N ASN A 52 6.63 -5.77 -8.16
CA ASN A 52 7.97 -5.20 -8.33
C ASN A 52 8.33 -4.19 -7.24
N PHE A 53 7.42 -3.30 -6.86
CA PHE A 53 7.75 -2.24 -5.88
C PHE A 53 8.01 -2.76 -4.47
N LEU A 54 7.46 -3.92 -4.13
CA LEU A 54 7.64 -4.58 -2.84
C LEU A 54 8.91 -5.45 -2.78
N GLN A 55 9.60 -5.66 -3.91
CA GLN A 55 10.83 -6.45 -3.93
C GLN A 55 12.02 -5.60 -3.46
N PRO A 56 13.04 -6.21 -2.82
CA PRO A 56 14.32 -5.56 -2.57
C PRO A 56 14.89 -4.96 -3.87
N PRO A 57 15.51 -3.76 -3.85
CA PRO A 57 16.00 -3.03 -2.66
C PRO A 57 14.98 -2.10 -2.00
N SER A 58 13.73 -2.05 -2.46
CA SER A 58 12.71 -1.19 -1.85
C SER A 58 12.52 -1.53 -0.37
N ARG A 59 12.51 -0.51 0.50
CA ARG A 59 12.19 -0.70 1.92
C ARG A 59 10.68 -0.59 2.15
N THR A 60 10.15 -1.57 2.86
CA THR A 60 8.77 -1.72 3.33
C THR A 60 8.77 -1.79 4.85
N ASN A 61 7.60 -1.59 5.47
CA ASN A 61 7.38 -1.77 6.91
C ASN A 61 7.84 -3.14 7.43
N HIS A 62 7.69 -4.20 6.62
CA HIS A 62 8.03 -5.57 6.97
C HIS A 62 9.54 -5.84 7.04
N ASN A 63 10.39 -5.08 6.32
CA ASN A 63 11.83 -5.35 6.28
C ASN A 63 12.54 -5.13 7.62
N VAL A 64 11.93 -4.38 8.55
CA VAL A 64 12.48 -4.15 9.89
C VAL A 64 12.51 -5.46 10.70
N ILE A 65 11.50 -6.31 10.54
CA ILE A 65 11.33 -7.54 11.32
C ILE A 65 11.88 -8.74 10.54
N TYR A 66 11.58 -8.82 9.25
CA TYR A 66 11.81 -10.01 8.45
C TYR A 66 13.06 -9.95 7.56
N GLY A 67 13.69 -8.77 7.45
CA GLY A 67 14.76 -8.54 6.48
C GLY A 67 14.24 -8.44 5.03
N PRO A 68 15.12 -8.58 4.02
CA PRO A 68 14.73 -8.57 2.62
C PRO A 68 13.79 -9.73 2.29
N MET A 69 12.60 -9.43 1.76
CA MET A 69 11.59 -10.42 1.40
C MET A 69 11.46 -10.48 -0.12
N SER A 70 12.02 -11.51 -0.75
CA SER A 70 11.86 -11.74 -2.18
C SER A 70 10.71 -12.72 -2.47
N ASN A 71 10.16 -12.66 -3.67
CA ASN A 71 9.12 -13.58 -4.17
C ASN A 71 7.79 -13.57 -3.37
N LEU A 72 7.51 -12.53 -2.59
CA LEU A 72 6.28 -12.39 -1.78
C LEU A 72 5.00 -12.66 -2.57
N PHE A 73 4.85 -12.06 -3.75
CA PHE A 73 3.66 -12.25 -4.60
C PHE A 73 3.52 -13.69 -5.10
N VAL A 74 4.64 -14.33 -5.47
CA VAL A 74 4.66 -15.73 -5.93
C VAL A 74 4.26 -16.66 -4.78
N ALA A 75 4.84 -16.45 -3.60
CA ALA A 75 4.51 -17.21 -2.41
C ALA A 75 3.04 -17.07 -2.01
N ALA A 76 2.48 -15.85 -2.05
CA ALA A 76 1.07 -15.60 -1.79
C ALA A 76 0.15 -16.32 -2.80
N LYS A 77 0.52 -16.30 -4.09
CA LYS A 77 -0.21 -17.03 -5.13
C LYS A 77 -0.17 -18.56 -4.91
N GLU A 78 0.94 -19.05 -4.38
CA GLU A 78 1.16 -20.47 -4.08
C GLU A 78 0.59 -20.91 -2.72
N GLY A 79 -0.05 -20.00 -1.97
CA GLY A 79 -0.58 -20.30 -0.64
C GLY A 79 0.50 -20.67 0.38
N LYS A 80 1.69 -20.07 0.26
CA LYS A 80 2.80 -20.34 1.17
C LYS A 80 2.71 -19.49 2.43
N VAL A 81 3.09 -20.08 3.56
CA VAL A 81 3.23 -19.43 4.86
C VAL A 81 4.65 -18.97 5.08
N PHE A 82 4.83 -17.83 5.74
CA PHE A 82 6.15 -17.25 6.02
C PHE A 82 6.53 -17.54 7.46
N VAL A 83 7.53 -18.41 7.66
CA VAL A 83 7.86 -19.01 8.97
C VAL A 83 9.31 -18.67 9.34
N GLU A 84 9.54 -18.48 10.64
CA GLU A 84 10.87 -18.34 11.22
C GLU A 84 11.54 -19.73 11.26
N GLU A 85 12.63 -19.90 10.52
CA GLU A 85 13.46 -21.09 10.53
C GLU A 85 14.26 -21.11 11.83
N GLU A 86 14.04 -22.14 12.65
CA GLU A 86 14.82 -22.38 13.85
C GLU A 86 16.29 -22.54 13.46
N ARG A 87 17.18 -21.85 14.16
CA ARG A 87 18.63 -22.02 13.97
C ARG A 87 18.96 -23.46 14.35
N SER A 88 19.18 -24.31 13.36
CA SER A 88 19.71 -25.64 13.58
C SER A 88 21.14 -25.48 14.06
N ASP A 89 21.31 -25.47 15.38
CA ASP A 89 22.62 -25.42 16.04
C ASP A 89 23.24 -26.83 15.92
N ASN A 90 23.64 -27.17 14.70
CA ASN A 90 24.52 -28.31 14.47
C ASN A 90 25.90 -27.89 14.96
N GLY A 91 26.06 -27.91 16.29
CA GLY A 91 27.31 -27.64 16.98
C GLY A 91 28.39 -28.57 16.48
N LEU A 92 29.18 -28.09 15.52
CA LEU A 92 30.51 -28.59 15.26
C LEU A 92 31.42 -27.37 15.14
N ASP A 93 32.22 -27.22 16.19
CA ASP A 93 33.39 -26.37 16.32
C ASP A 93 34.03 -26.06 14.96
N SER A 94 33.86 -24.83 14.47
CA SER A 94 34.69 -24.30 13.39
C SER A 94 34.93 -22.82 13.65
N GLU A 95 36.20 -22.49 13.68
CA GLU A 95 36.78 -21.22 14.13
C GLU A 95 36.05 -19.97 13.63
N PRO A 96 36.07 -18.88 14.43
CA PRO A 96 35.42 -17.63 14.07
C PRO A 96 36.22 -16.93 12.97
N SER A 97 35.98 -17.30 11.71
CA SER A 97 36.38 -16.43 10.61
C SER A 97 35.42 -15.25 10.60
N ALA A 98 35.97 -14.07 10.89
CA ALA A 98 35.26 -12.79 10.92
C ALA A 98 34.78 -12.42 9.52
N SER A 99 33.71 -13.07 9.06
CA SER A 99 32.85 -12.55 8.03
C SER A 99 31.58 -12.11 8.73
N VAL A 100 31.42 -10.79 8.87
CA VAL A 100 30.15 -10.15 9.24
C VAL A 100 29.21 -10.40 8.06
N SER A 101 28.75 -11.65 7.91
CA SER A 101 27.69 -11.96 6.99
C SER A 101 26.40 -11.43 7.62
N ASN A 102 25.51 -10.92 6.78
CA ASN A 102 24.28 -10.26 7.17
C ASN A 102 23.27 -11.30 7.72
N GLU A 103 23.59 -11.90 8.87
CA GLU A 103 22.96 -13.07 9.53
C GLU A 103 21.47 -12.91 9.85
N GLY A 104 20.91 -11.71 9.68
CA GLY A 104 19.48 -11.46 9.86
C GLY A 104 18.60 -11.89 8.67
N SER A 105 19.16 -12.05 7.47
CA SER A 105 18.35 -12.25 6.24
C SER A 105 17.93 -13.71 5.98
N HIS A 106 18.44 -14.67 6.76
CA HIS A 106 18.16 -16.09 6.52
C HIS A 106 17.10 -16.68 7.43
N ARG A 107 16.60 -15.91 8.40
CA ARG A 107 15.73 -16.45 9.43
C ARG A 107 14.30 -16.73 8.97
N TRP A 108 13.78 -16.05 7.95
CA TRP A 108 12.39 -16.21 7.54
C TRP A 108 12.29 -16.77 6.12
N LYS A 109 11.46 -17.80 5.93
CA LYS A 109 11.30 -18.52 4.66
C LYS A 109 9.84 -18.86 4.38
N PHE A 110 9.51 -18.99 3.09
CA PHE A 110 8.19 -19.40 2.63
C PHE A 110 8.11 -20.93 2.52
N TYR A 111 7.15 -21.54 3.21
CA TYR A 111 6.85 -22.97 3.15
C TYR A 111 5.44 -23.19 2.63
N LYS A 112 5.17 -24.36 2.05
CA LYS A 112 3.79 -24.73 1.73
C LYS A 112 3.01 -24.93 3.03
N GLU A 113 1.76 -24.51 3.04
CA GLU A 113 0.85 -24.85 4.12
C GLU A 113 0.48 -26.33 3.97
N ASP A 114 0.95 -27.17 4.89
CA ASP A 114 0.52 -28.56 4.98
C ASP A 114 -0.87 -28.56 5.62
N ILE A 115 -1.90 -28.82 4.81
CA ILE A 115 -3.28 -28.99 5.29
C ILE A 115 -3.33 -30.35 6.01
N ALA A 116 -3.41 -30.30 7.35
CA ALA A 116 -3.66 -31.46 8.20
C ALA A 116 -5.12 -31.95 8.12
#